data_AF-A0A2J8VTX6-F1
#
_entry.id   AF-A0A2J8VTX6-F1
#
_cell.length_a   1.000
_cell.length_b   1.000
_cell.length_c   1.000
_cell.angle_alpha   90.00
_cell.angle_beta   90.00
_cell.angle_gamma   90.00
#
_symmetry.space_group_name_H-M   'P 1'
#
loop_
_entity.id
_entity.type
_entity.pdbx_description
1 polymer ?
#
loop_
_entity_poly.entity_id
_entity_poly.type
_entity_poly.pdbx_seq_one_letter_code
_entity_poly.pdbx_strand_id
1 'polypeptide(L)'
;IAKEPHQNHRLERALTLPDLAEQFAPPDIAPPLLIKLVEAIEKKGLECSTLYRTQSSSNLAELRQLLDCDTASVDLEMIDVHVLADAFKRYLLDLPNPVIPAAVYSEMISLAQEVQSSEEYIQLLKKLIRSP
;
A
#
# COMPACT_ATOMS: atom_id res chain seq x y z
N ILE A 1 -20.91 -38.79 -20.03
CA ILE A 1 -19.63 -38.27 -19.47
C ILE A 1 -19.85 -36.80 -19.17
N ALA A 2 -20.14 -36.50 -17.90
CA ALA A 2 -20.26 -35.14 -17.41
C ALA A 2 -18.84 -34.54 -17.32
N LYS A 3 -18.64 -33.35 -17.89
CA LYS A 3 -17.46 -32.53 -17.63
C LYS A 3 -17.87 -31.44 -16.64
N GLU A 4 -17.34 -31.54 -15.43
CA GLU A 4 -17.50 -30.55 -14.36
C GLU A 4 -16.91 -29.18 -14.78
N PRO A 5 -17.59 -28.05 -14.52
CA PRO A 5 -17.02 -26.72 -14.68
C PRO A 5 -16.48 -26.22 -13.34
N HIS A 6 -15.42 -26.85 -12.83
CA HIS A 6 -14.63 -26.30 -11.74
C HIS A 6 -13.28 -25.90 -12.30
N GLN A 7 -13.08 -24.61 -12.62
CA GLN A 7 -11.81 -23.88 -12.43
C GLN A 7 -11.73 -22.45 -13.02
N ASN A 8 -12.80 -21.85 -13.55
CA ASN A 8 -12.71 -20.49 -14.10
C ASN A 8 -13.12 -19.34 -13.16
N HIS A 9 -13.41 -19.58 -11.88
CA HIS A 9 -13.86 -18.52 -10.96
C HIS A 9 -12.79 -17.92 -10.03
N ARG A 10 -11.51 -18.28 -10.19
CA ARG A 10 -10.43 -17.72 -9.33
C ARG A 10 -9.67 -16.54 -9.92
N LEU A 11 -9.84 -16.20 -11.21
CA LEU A 11 -9.06 -15.12 -11.85
C LEU A 11 -9.60 -13.69 -11.61
N GLU A 12 -10.74 -13.53 -10.93
CA GLU A 12 -11.31 -12.22 -10.57
C GLU A 12 -11.55 -12.05 -9.06
N ARG A 13 -10.84 -12.79 -8.20
CA ARG A 13 -10.77 -12.34 -6.81
C ARG A 13 -9.90 -11.09 -6.78
N ALA A 14 -10.57 -9.93 -6.83
CA ALA A 14 -9.98 -8.70 -6.34
C ALA A 14 -9.37 -9.03 -4.97
N LEU A 15 -8.04 -8.89 -4.83
CA LEU A 15 -7.48 -8.92 -3.50
C LEU A 15 -8.11 -7.76 -2.73
N THR A 16 -8.74 -8.10 -1.63
CA THR A 16 -9.15 -7.15 -0.62
C THR A 16 -8.06 -7.21 0.43
N LEU A 17 -7.09 -6.28 0.36
CA LEU A 17 -6.18 -6.09 1.48
C LEU A 17 -7.03 -5.82 2.74
N PRO A 18 -6.65 -6.34 3.92
CA PRO A 18 -7.30 -5.96 5.16
C PRO A 18 -7.19 -4.45 5.40
N ASP A 19 -8.07 -3.90 6.23
CA ASP A 19 -7.92 -2.51 6.66
C ASP A 19 -6.57 -2.32 7.37
N LEU A 20 -5.99 -1.12 7.29
CA LEU A 20 -4.70 -0.84 7.92
C LEU A 20 -4.72 -1.15 9.43
N ALA A 21 -5.86 -0.93 10.11
CA ALA A 21 -6.06 -1.24 11.52
C ALA A 21 -6.11 -2.76 11.82
N GLU A 22 -6.34 -3.60 10.81
CA GLU A 22 -6.36 -5.06 10.94
C GLU A 22 -4.99 -5.69 10.62
N GLN A 23 -4.08 -4.92 10.01
CA GLN A 23 -2.78 -5.43 9.57
C GLN A 23 -1.69 -5.41 10.65
N PHE A 24 -1.87 -4.61 11.70
CA PHE A 24 -0.95 -4.51 12.84
C PHE A 24 -1.63 -3.80 14.02
N ALA A 25 -1.07 -3.95 15.22
CA ALA A 25 -1.49 -3.23 16.40
C ALA A 25 -0.28 -2.86 17.27
N PRO A 26 -0.34 -1.80 18.10
CA PRO A 26 0.73 -1.50 19.05
C PRO A 26 1.08 -2.71 19.93
N PRO A 27 2.38 -2.97 20.19
CA PRO A 27 3.52 -2.07 20.03
C PRO A 27 4.14 -2.03 18.63
N ASP A 28 3.63 -2.80 17.67
CA ASP A 28 4.13 -2.73 16.30
C ASP A 28 3.88 -1.34 15.69
N ILE A 29 4.84 -0.86 14.89
CA ILE A 29 4.83 0.51 14.36
C ILE A 29 4.28 0.60 12.93
N ALA A 30 4.16 -0.52 12.22
CA ALA A 30 3.65 -0.60 10.85
C ALA A 30 3.27 -2.05 10.46
N PRO A 31 2.50 -2.24 9.37
CA PRO A 31 2.20 -3.55 8.79
C PRO A 31 3.47 -4.32 8.39
N PRO A 32 3.61 -5.62 8.75
CA PRO A 32 4.79 -6.42 8.42
C PRO A 32 5.13 -6.49 6.93
N LEU A 33 4.11 -6.56 6.06
CA LEU A 33 4.29 -6.56 4.61
C LEU A 33 4.88 -5.22 4.13
N LEU A 34 4.37 -4.10 4.65
CA LEU A 34 4.84 -2.77 4.28
C LEU A 34 6.30 -2.55 4.70
N ILE A 35 6.67 -3.00 5.91
CA ILE A 35 8.07 -2.97 6.39
C ILE A 35 8.99 -3.70 5.40
N LYS A 36 8.66 -4.95 5.05
CA LYS A 36 9.47 -5.75 4.13
C LYS A 36 9.59 -5.14 2.73
N LEU A 37 8.51 -4.55 2.21
CA LEU A 37 8.54 -3.84 0.93
C LEU A 37 9.50 -2.65 0.98
N VAL A 38 9.39 -1.81 2.01
CA VAL A 38 10.23 -0.62 2.18
C VAL A 38 11.70 -1.02 2.34
N GLU A 39 12.00 -1.99 3.22
CA GLU A 39 13.37 -2.47 3.44
C GLU A 39 14.00 -3.03 2.15
N ALA A 40 13.26 -3.85 1.39
CA ALA A 40 13.75 -4.41 0.13
C ALA A 40 13.98 -3.33 -0.94
N ILE A 41 13.09 -2.32 -1.02
CA ILE A 41 13.25 -1.19 -1.94
C ILE A 41 14.45 -0.34 -1.55
N GLU A 42 14.62 0.02 -0.28
CA GLU A 42 15.75 0.81 0.20
C GLU A 42 17.08 0.09 -0.05
N LYS A 43 17.14 -1.22 0.22
CA LYS A 43 18.34 -2.04 -0.01
C LYS A 43 18.78 -2.06 -1.48
N LYS A 44 17.83 -2.06 -2.42
CA LYS A 44 18.10 -2.25 -3.87
C LYS A 44 18.04 -0.97 -4.69
N GLY A 45 17.30 0.02 -4.20
CA GLY A 45 16.80 1.14 -4.99
C GLY A 45 17.26 2.52 -4.52
N LEU A 46 18.02 2.63 -3.43
CA LEU A 46 18.41 3.93 -2.87
C LEU A 46 19.10 4.85 -3.90
N GLU A 47 19.95 4.27 -4.76
CA GLU A 47 20.66 4.98 -5.83
C GLU A 47 19.96 4.88 -7.20
N CYS A 48 18.79 4.22 -7.27
CA CYS A 48 18.07 4.03 -8.52
C CYS A 48 17.35 5.33 -8.90
N SER A 49 17.91 6.05 -9.89
CA SER A 49 17.36 7.33 -10.30
C SER A 49 15.92 7.23 -10.81
N THR A 50 15.49 6.12 -11.42
CA THR A 50 14.13 5.94 -11.97
C THR A 50 13.12 5.38 -10.97
N LEU A 51 13.52 5.12 -9.72
CA LEU A 51 12.67 4.53 -8.71
C LEU A 51 11.35 5.31 -8.57
N TYR A 52 10.25 4.56 -8.49
CA TYR A 52 8.85 5.04 -8.46
C TYR A 52 8.36 5.78 -9.71
N ARG A 53 9.22 6.20 -10.65
CA ARG A 53 8.83 6.98 -11.84
C ARG A 53 8.63 6.15 -13.10
N THR A 54 9.13 4.92 -13.13
CA THR A 54 8.88 3.95 -14.21
C THR A 54 7.98 2.82 -13.72
N GLN A 55 7.22 2.24 -14.66
CA GLN A 55 6.45 1.02 -14.44
C GLN A 55 7.31 -0.18 -14.80
N SER A 56 7.17 -1.25 -14.03
CA SER A 56 7.66 -2.58 -14.36
C SER A 56 6.81 -3.22 -15.46
N SER A 57 7.24 -4.39 -15.94
CA SER A 57 6.43 -5.21 -16.86
C SER A 57 5.35 -6.03 -16.16
N SER A 58 5.26 -5.96 -14.83
CA SER A 58 4.32 -6.77 -14.07
C SER A 58 2.89 -6.25 -14.20
N ASN A 59 1.94 -7.18 -14.36
CA ASN A 59 0.53 -6.84 -14.44
C ASN A 59 -0.12 -6.76 -13.05
N LEU A 60 -1.36 -6.26 -13.00
CA LEU A 60 -2.10 -6.08 -11.75
C LEU A 60 -2.25 -7.37 -10.93
N ALA A 61 -2.46 -8.51 -11.58
CA ALA A 61 -2.64 -9.79 -10.90
C ALA A 61 -1.34 -10.29 -10.27
N GLU A 62 -0.21 -10.11 -10.94
CA GLU A 62 1.12 -10.44 -10.43
C GLU A 62 1.49 -9.58 -9.22
N LEU A 63 1.26 -8.26 -9.30
CA LEU A 63 1.50 -7.35 -8.18
C LEU A 63 0.64 -7.73 -6.97
N ARG A 64 -0.63 -8.04 -7.21
CA ARG A 64 -1.54 -8.52 -6.17
C ARG A 64 -1.07 -9.84 -5.57
N GLN A 65 -0.72 -10.82 -6.38
CA GLN A 65 -0.20 -12.09 -5.89
C GLN A 65 1.01 -11.90 -4.98
N LEU A 66 1.90 -10.95 -5.28
CA LEU A 66 3.02 -10.60 -4.40
C LEU A 66 2.57 -10.07 -3.03
N LEU A 67 1.45 -9.35 -2.97
CA LEU A 67 0.87 -8.80 -1.74
C LEU A 67 0.04 -9.82 -0.94
N ASP A 68 -0.47 -10.87 -1.57
CA ASP A 68 -1.23 -11.97 -0.93
C ASP A 68 -0.33 -13.04 -0.32
N CYS A 69 0.95 -13.07 -0.71
CA CYS A 69 1.88 -14.06 -0.21
C CYS A 69 2.12 -13.91 1.29
N ASP A 70 2.20 -15.04 1.99
CA ASP A 70 2.68 -15.06 3.37
C ASP A 70 4.07 -14.41 3.39
N THR A 71 4.19 -13.31 4.13
CA THR A 71 5.43 -12.55 4.20
C THR A 71 6.62 -13.40 4.64
N ALA A 72 6.42 -14.51 5.35
CA ALA A 72 7.47 -15.42 5.75
C ALA A 72 7.99 -16.32 4.61
N SER A 73 7.22 -16.44 3.52
CA SER A 73 7.47 -17.38 2.43
C SER A 73 8.16 -16.76 1.21
N VAL A 74 8.08 -15.43 1.05
CA VAL A 74 8.64 -14.72 -0.12
C VAL A 74 9.87 -13.93 0.27
N ASP A 75 10.98 -14.23 -0.41
CA ASP A 75 12.17 -13.40 -0.39
C ASP A 75 12.01 -12.22 -1.36
N LEU A 76 11.52 -11.09 -0.84
CA LEU A 76 11.36 -9.85 -1.61
C LEU A 76 12.69 -9.32 -2.14
N GLU A 77 13.83 -9.69 -1.56
CA GLU A 77 15.13 -9.24 -2.05
C GLU A 77 15.48 -9.82 -3.43
N MET A 78 14.86 -10.93 -3.83
CA MET A 78 15.03 -11.52 -5.16
C MET A 78 14.15 -10.85 -6.22
N ILE A 79 13.18 -10.03 -5.83
CA ILE A 79 12.25 -9.37 -6.75
C ILE A 79 12.87 -8.08 -7.29
N ASP A 80 12.67 -7.81 -8.58
CA ASP A 80 13.15 -6.59 -9.23
C ASP A 80 12.65 -5.32 -8.52
N VAL A 81 13.50 -4.28 -8.44
CA VAL A 81 13.20 -3.08 -7.66
C VAL A 81 12.03 -2.27 -8.24
N HIS A 82 11.82 -2.29 -9.56
CA HIS A 82 10.66 -1.62 -10.18
C HIS A 82 9.37 -2.41 -9.92
N VAL A 83 9.44 -3.73 -9.85
CA VAL A 83 8.31 -4.57 -9.44
C VAL A 83 7.95 -4.31 -7.96
N LEU A 84 8.94 -4.22 -7.07
CA LEU A 84 8.72 -3.84 -5.67
C LEU A 84 8.11 -2.45 -5.54
N ALA A 85 8.60 -1.48 -6.31
CA ALA A 85 8.06 -0.12 -6.32
C ALA A 85 6.60 -0.08 -6.81
N ASP A 86 6.24 -0.88 -7.81
CA ASP A 86 4.86 -0.98 -8.28
C ASP A 86 3.97 -1.74 -7.30
N ALA A 87 4.49 -2.77 -6.62
CA ALA A 87 3.79 -3.47 -5.55
C ALA A 87 3.53 -2.55 -4.34
N PHE A 88 4.49 -1.70 -3.97
CA PHE A 88 4.31 -0.67 -2.94
C PHE A 88 3.19 0.32 -3.31
N LYS A 89 3.19 0.84 -4.54
CA LYS A 89 2.09 1.70 -5.03
C LYS A 89 0.76 0.94 -5.00
N ARG A 90 0.74 -0.31 -5.46
CA ARG A 90 -0.46 -1.14 -5.49
C ARG A 90 -1.01 -1.41 -4.09
N TYR A 91 -0.14 -1.66 -3.11
CA TYR A 91 -0.51 -1.82 -1.72
C TYR A 91 -1.28 -0.58 -1.22
N LEU A 92 -0.73 0.62 -1.42
CA LEU A 92 -1.39 1.87 -1.01
C LEU A 92 -2.75 2.08 -1.70
N LEU A 93 -2.87 1.64 -2.95
CA LEU A 93 -4.10 1.78 -3.75
C LEU A 93 -5.14 0.68 -3.45
N ASP A 94 -4.73 -0.49 -2.97
CA ASP A 94 -5.61 -1.62 -2.64
C ASP A 94 -6.10 -1.60 -1.19
N LEU A 95 -5.57 -0.70 -0.34
CA LEU A 95 -6.11 -0.52 1.01
C LEU A 95 -7.61 -0.13 0.95
N PRO A 96 -8.48 -0.76 1.76
CA PRO A 96 -9.91 -0.43 1.81
C PRO A 96 -10.15 1.05 2.16
N ASN A 97 -9.36 1.56 3.10
CA ASN A 97 -9.29 2.97 3.46
C ASN A 97 -7.88 3.50 3.18
N PRO A 98 -7.73 4.67 2.54
CA PRO A 98 -6.42 5.26 2.31
C PRO A 98 -5.72 5.59 3.64
N VAL A 99 -4.38 5.63 3.61
CA VAL A 99 -3.52 5.94 4.78
C VAL A 99 -3.94 7.25 5.47
N ILE A 100 -4.37 8.25 4.68
CA ILE A 100 -5.08 9.42 5.18
C ILE A 100 -6.57 9.21 4.93
N PRO A 101 -7.40 8.94 5.96
CA PRO A 101 -8.81 8.64 5.78
C PRO A 101 -9.57 9.76 5.05
N ALA A 102 -10.60 9.40 4.28
CA ALA A 102 -11.37 10.35 3.47
C ALA A 102 -11.99 11.48 4.30
N ALA A 103 -12.42 11.20 5.54
CA ALA A 103 -12.94 12.21 6.46
C ALA A 103 -11.88 13.28 6.82
N VAL A 104 -10.64 12.84 7.08
CA VAL A 104 -9.51 13.75 7.34
C VAL A 104 -9.23 14.59 6.10
N TYR A 105 -9.15 13.96 4.92
CA TYR A 105 -8.94 14.67 3.66
C TYR A 105 -10.01 15.73 3.41
N SER A 106 -11.30 15.40 3.59
CA SER A 106 -12.41 16.33 3.41
C SER A 106 -12.29 17.56 4.31
N GLU A 107 -12.02 17.34 5.60
CA GLU A 107 -11.90 18.41 6.58
C GLU A 107 -10.70 19.33 6.27
N MET A 108 -9.56 18.73 5.88
CA MET A 108 -8.36 19.47 5.46
C MET A 108 -8.64 20.40 4.27
N ILE A 109 -9.40 19.93 3.27
CA ILE A 109 -9.77 20.74 2.10
C ILE A 109 -10.75 21.86 2.48
N SER A 110 -11.73 21.58 3.35
CA SER A 110 -12.68 22.59 3.81
C SER A 110 -12.00 23.75 4.55
N LEU A 111 -11.00 23.45 5.38
CA LEU A 111 -10.28 24.45 6.19
C LEU A 111 -9.08 25.09 5.45
N ALA A 112 -8.81 24.69 4.20
CA ALA A 112 -7.62 25.13 3.46
C ALA A 112 -7.56 26.65 3.24
N GLN A 113 -8.71 27.35 3.20
CA GLN A 113 -8.75 28.81 3.05
C GLN A 113 -8.50 29.56 4.36
N GLU A 114 -8.73 28.90 5.50
CA GLU A 114 -8.60 29.50 6.84
C GLU A 114 -7.16 29.42 7.35
N VAL A 115 -6.44 28.39 6.91
CA VAL A 115 -5.05 28.13 7.29
C VAL A 115 -4.09 29.08 6.54
N GLN A 116 -3.30 29.85 7.28
CA GLN A 116 -2.44 30.90 6.71
C GLN A 116 -0.99 30.44 6.49
N SER A 117 -0.62 29.27 7.00
CA SER A 117 0.74 28.74 6.89
C SER A 117 0.77 27.22 6.73
N SER A 118 1.85 26.70 6.13
CA SER A 118 2.07 25.26 6.03
C SER A 118 2.20 24.59 7.41
N GLU A 119 2.76 25.29 8.40
CA GLU A 119 2.88 24.78 9.76
C GLU A 119 1.51 24.55 10.40
N GLU A 120 0.60 25.52 10.30
CA GLU A 120 -0.78 25.37 10.76
C GLU A 120 -1.49 24.20 10.05
N TYR A 121 -1.26 24.02 8.74
CA TYR A 121 -1.83 22.92 7.96
C TYR A 121 -1.31 21.55 8.44
N ILE A 122 -0.02 21.46 8.76
CA ILE A 122 0.60 20.25 9.34
C ILE A 122 0.02 19.96 10.73
N GLN A 123 -0.18 20.98 11.57
CA GLN A 123 -0.78 20.81 12.89
C GLN A 123 -2.25 20.37 12.81
N LEU A 124 -3.01 20.90 11.84
CA LEU A 124 -4.37 20.46 11.56
C LEU A 124 -4.41 18.99 11.15
N LEU A 125 -3.58 18.57 10.20
CA LEU A 125 -3.49 17.16 9.77
C LEU A 125 -3.15 16.25 10.96
N LYS A 126 -2.15 16.65 11.76
CA LYS A 126 -1.73 15.93 12.97
C LYS A 126 -2.83 15.79 14.01
N LYS A 127 -3.70 16.79 14.14
CA LYS A 127 -4.86 16.78 15.05
C LYS A 127 -5.94 15.84 14.52
N LEU A 128 -6.30 15.97 13.25
CA LEU A 128 -7.39 15.21 12.64
C LEU A 128 -7.08 13.71 12.56
N ILE A 129 -5.86 13.33 12.17
CA ILE A 129 -5.47 11.91 12.06
C ILE A 129 -5.33 11.21 13.42
N ARG A 130 -5.18 11.97 14.51
CA ARG A 130 -5.12 11.46 15.89
C ARG A 130 -6.44 11.59 16.62
N SER A 131 -7.51 11.98 15.94
CA SER A 131 -8.85 11.99 16.53
C SER A 131 -9.24 10.56 16.91
N PRO A 132 -9.84 10.34 18.09
CA PRO A 132 -10.36 9.03 18.49
C PRO A 132 -11.51 8.56 17.59
#